data_AF-A0A258QC78-F1
#
_entry.id   AF-A0A258QC78-F1
#
_cell.length_a   1.000
_cell.length_b   1.000
_cell.length_c   1.000
_cell.angle_alpha   90.00
_cell.angle_beta   90.00
_cell.angle_gamma   90.00
#
_symmetry.space_group_name_H-M   'P 1'
#
loop_
_entity.id
_entity.type
_entity.pdbx_description
1 polymer ?
#
loop_
_entity_poly.entity_id
_entity_poly.type
_entity_poly.pdbx_seq_one_letter_code
_entity_poly.pdbx_strand_id
1 'polypeptide(L)'
;TTDWSIARIELSIDRPWYSTKPRRRIIELLDYPGEWLLDLCLLEWDYPTFCAQVWSWCSQAPRAAIAADLIQTLAAIDPQAPVDAAYLLELQQRWAAFLADSRLPPYQLSRNLPGRFLLNGAHYHSEHQPFIPLFALNLSSGGGAPKFPAHSWGAVCTQNYLAYRDHEAKPFFSRHFQSLDAQVILIDLLGAMTAGSAALKDMRAALEGVLQPFTYGTDHWLGRLFRRKIRRVAVCATKMDHLLPDDQKRLQSLAESYLYDTVQRLAAESIELKVMAIAAVQAARIQTEANGEQSLIGRDKRTGQAVQFTPPALPQTMPHNLNLKIGDLPQLAPPPGLDRAHPFPGRRIDQLLAFLLAD
;
A
#
# COMPACT_ATOMS: atom_id res chain seq x y z
N THR A 1 -9.69 -0.51 6.20
CA THR A 1 -9.22 -1.43 7.24
C THR A 1 -8.32 -0.68 8.17
N THR A 2 -8.69 -0.55 9.44
CA THR A 2 -7.91 0.20 10.46
C THR A 2 -7.08 -0.72 11.35
N ASP A 3 -7.42 -2.02 11.37
CA ASP A 3 -6.73 -3.09 12.07
C ASP A 3 -6.93 -4.40 11.31
N TRP A 4 -6.22 -5.46 11.67
CA TRP A 4 -6.35 -6.74 11.00
C TRP A 4 -7.64 -7.48 11.40
N SER A 5 -8.18 -8.29 10.48
CA SER A 5 -9.37 -9.11 10.71
C SER A 5 -9.30 -10.41 9.91
N ILE A 6 -10.01 -11.45 10.38
CA ILE A 6 -10.06 -12.75 9.71
C ILE A 6 -11.52 -13.09 9.43
N ALA A 7 -11.79 -13.50 8.19
CA ALA A 7 -13.02 -14.18 7.81
C ALA A 7 -12.71 -15.60 7.35
N ARG A 8 -13.53 -16.57 7.74
CA ARG A 8 -13.40 -17.97 7.30
C ARG A 8 -14.61 -18.37 6.48
N ILE A 9 -14.37 -18.97 5.32
CA ILE A 9 -15.38 -19.45 4.38
C ILE A 9 -15.14 -20.94 4.15
N GLU A 10 -16.17 -21.77 4.39
CA GLU A 10 -16.14 -23.19 4.04
C GLU A 10 -16.87 -23.38 2.70
N LEU A 11 -16.14 -23.84 1.68
CA LEU A 11 -16.69 -24.21 0.39
C LEU A 11 -16.91 -25.73 0.35
N SER A 12 -18.15 -26.13 0.10
CA SER A 12 -18.49 -27.51 -0.26
C SER A 12 -18.64 -27.60 -1.77
N ILE A 13 -17.73 -28.36 -2.42
CA ILE A 13 -17.67 -28.50 -3.87
C ILE A 13 -18.07 -29.94 -4.22
N ASP A 14 -19.16 -30.09 -4.96
CA ASP A 14 -19.58 -31.39 -5.46
C ASP A 14 -18.55 -31.95 -6.43
N ARG A 15 -18.29 -33.26 -6.33
CA ARG A 15 -17.36 -33.94 -7.23
C ARG A 15 -18.09 -34.49 -8.45
N PRO A 16 -17.42 -34.60 -9.61
CA PRO A 16 -17.96 -35.33 -10.75
C PRO A 16 -18.23 -36.80 -10.39
N TRP A 17 -19.06 -37.45 -11.22
CA TRP A 17 -19.69 -38.78 -11.20
C TRP A 17 -19.04 -39.98 -10.47
N TYR A 18 -17.77 -39.93 -10.04
CA TYR A 18 -17.03 -41.02 -9.41
C TYR A 18 -16.88 -40.91 -7.87
N SER A 19 -17.39 -39.85 -7.23
CA SER A 19 -17.30 -39.67 -5.76
C SER A 19 -18.55 -39.02 -5.16
N THR A 20 -19.22 -39.72 -4.25
CA THR A 20 -20.43 -39.23 -3.55
C THR A 20 -20.15 -38.27 -2.40
N LYS A 21 -18.88 -38.10 -1.99
CA LYS A 21 -18.49 -37.16 -0.93
C LYS A 21 -18.04 -35.81 -1.53
N PRO A 22 -18.61 -34.67 -1.10
CA PRO A 22 -18.17 -33.35 -1.55
C PRO A 22 -16.74 -33.07 -1.08
N ARG A 23 -15.96 -32.35 -1.91
CA ARG A 23 -14.65 -31.82 -1.50
C ARG A 23 -14.91 -30.56 -0.70
N ARG A 24 -14.44 -30.53 0.55
CA ARG A 24 -14.46 -29.32 1.37
C ARG A 24 -13.15 -28.55 1.21
N ARG A 25 -13.25 -27.23 1.06
CA ARG A 25 -12.11 -26.31 1.14
C ARG A 25 -12.44 -25.23 2.17
N ILE A 26 -11.49 -24.92 3.05
CA ILE A 26 -11.60 -23.81 3.99
C ILE A 26 -10.72 -22.70 3.44
N ILE A 27 -11.30 -21.51 3.24
CA ILE A 27 -10.60 -20.30 2.85
C ILE A 27 -10.60 -19.36 4.04
N GLU A 28 -9.42 -18.93 4.46
CA GLU A 28 -9.25 -17.88 5.45
C GLU A 28 -8.80 -16.61 4.75
N LEU A 29 -9.60 -15.56 4.87
CA LEU A 29 -9.31 -14.23 4.37
C LEU A 29 -8.80 -13.39 5.53
N LEU A 30 -7.49 -13.13 5.54
CA LEU A 30 -6.86 -12.18 6.45
C LEU A 30 -6.80 -10.82 5.77
N ASP A 31 -7.55 -9.85 6.30
CA ASP A 31 -7.47 -8.44 5.89
C ASP A 31 -6.60 -7.69 6.89
N TYR A 32 -5.71 -6.83 6.40
CA TYR A 32 -4.86 -5.99 7.22
C TYR A 32 -4.51 -4.69 6.46
N PRO A 33 -4.15 -3.60 7.15
CA PRO A 33 -3.83 -2.35 6.50
C PRO A 33 -2.56 -2.48 5.63
N GLY A 34 -2.67 -2.10 4.35
CA GLY A 34 -1.56 -2.20 3.39
C GLY A 34 -0.33 -1.39 3.81
N GLU A 35 -0.55 -0.31 4.57
CA GLU A 35 0.51 0.54 5.13
C GLU A 35 1.46 -0.24 6.04
N TRP A 36 0.99 -1.29 6.72
CA TRP A 36 1.86 -2.11 7.57
C TRP A 36 2.90 -2.91 6.77
N LEU A 37 2.65 -3.17 5.49
CA LEU A 37 3.64 -3.79 4.60
C LEU A 37 4.80 -2.86 4.29
N LEU A 38 4.58 -1.56 4.34
CA LEU A 38 5.63 -0.59 4.07
C LEU A 38 6.72 -0.67 5.15
N ASP A 39 6.35 -1.03 6.39
CA ASP A 39 7.28 -1.21 7.50
C ASP A 39 8.25 -2.39 7.32
N LEU A 40 8.06 -3.20 6.28
CA LEU A 40 8.93 -4.33 5.96
C LEU A 40 10.38 -3.89 5.75
N CYS A 41 10.60 -2.74 5.12
CA CYS A 41 11.94 -2.18 4.94
C CYS A 41 12.61 -1.80 6.27
N LEU A 42 11.82 -1.42 7.28
CA LEU A 42 12.35 -1.05 8.61
C LEU A 42 13.02 -2.23 9.30
N LEU A 43 12.69 -3.46 8.93
CA LEU A 43 13.29 -4.66 9.50
C LEU A 43 14.78 -4.81 9.12
N GLU A 44 15.21 -4.14 8.05
CA GLU A 44 16.59 -4.14 7.57
C GLU A 44 17.34 -2.85 7.92
N TRP A 45 16.60 -1.79 8.28
CA TRP A 45 17.18 -0.50 8.58
C TRP A 45 17.50 -0.37 10.08
N ASP A 46 18.64 0.24 10.35
CA ASP A 46 18.87 0.88 11.63
C ASP A 46 18.27 2.30 11.62
N TYR A 47 18.24 2.93 12.78
CA TYR A 47 17.62 4.24 12.92
C TYR A 47 18.29 5.34 12.07
N PRO A 48 19.64 5.41 11.95
CA PRO A 48 20.30 6.32 11.01
C PRO A 48 19.90 6.07 9.56
N THR A 49 19.85 4.81 9.11
CA THR A 49 19.41 4.46 7.74
C THR A 49 17.97 4.89 7.50
N PHE A 50 17.08 4.68 8.48
CA PHE A 50 15.70 5.18 8.43
C PHE A 50 15.67 6.71 8.24
N CYS A 51 16.42 7.47 9.06
CA CYS A 51 16.47 8.92 8.94
C CYS A 51 17.04 9.38 7.58
N ALA A 52 18.03 8.68 7.04
CA ALA A 52 18.62 8.94 5.73
C ALA A 52 17.63 8.74 4.59
N GLN A 53 16.94 7.59 4.60
CA GLN A 53 15.98 7.27 3.55
C GLN A 53 14.79 8.22 3.58
N VAL A 54 14.22 8.47 4.75
CA VAL A 54 13.10 9.40 4.90
C VAL A 54 13.50 10.82 4.48
N TRP A 55 14.68 11.29 4.87
CA TRP A 55 15.20 12.59 4.41
C TRP A 55 15.29 12.65 2.88
N SER A 56 15.85 11.62 2.24
CA SER A 56 16.00 11.59 0.77
C SER A 56 14.67 11.76 0.03
N TRP A 57 13.56 11.34 0.65
CA TRP A 57 12.22 11.50 0.08
C TRP A 57 11.58 12.84 0.46
N CYS A 58 11.76 13.28 1.71
CA CYS A 58 11.17 14.51 2.24
C CYS A 58 11.87 15.77 1.75
N SER A 59 13.14 15.71 1.38
CA SER A 59 13.90 16.82 0.81
C SER A 59 13.51 17.15 -0.63
N GLN A 60 12.58 16.40 -1.23
CA GLN A 60 12.13 16.55 -2.61
C GLN A 60 10.63 16.88 -2.66
N ALA A 61 10.21 17.55 -3.72
CA ALA A 61 8.80 17.74 -4.02
C ALA A 61 8.11 16.39 -4.32
N PRO A 62 6.83 16.20 -3.95
CA PRO A 62 5.97 17.19 -3.30
C PRO A 62 6.12 17.24 -1.77
N ARG A 63 6.78 16.27 -1.12
CA ARG A 63 6.86 16.18 0.36
C ARG A 63 7.45 17.42 1.01
N ALA A 64 8.51 17.98 0.43
CA ALA A 64 9.12 19.23 0.90
C ALA A 64 8.11 20.40 0.98
N ALA A 65 7.12 20.43 0.10
CA ALA A 65 6.09 21.46 0.06
C ALA A 65 4.92 21.17 1.01
N ILE A 66 4.57 19.90 1.23
CA ILE A 66 3.43 19.49 2.08
C ILE A 66 3.63 19.93 3.53
N ALA A 67 4.84 19.76 4.08
CA ALA A 67 5.12 20.05 5.48
C ALA A 67 6.48 20.74 5.65
N ALA A 68 6.69 21.83 4.91
CA ALA A 68 7.96 22.58 4.90
C ALA A 68 8.43 22.96 6.32
N ASP A 69 7.52 23.50 7.14
CA ASP A 69 7.79 23.89 8.53
C ASP A 69 8.22 22.71 9.41
N LEU A 70 7.50 21.59 9.32
CA LEU A 70 7.85 20.37 10.07
C LEU A 70 9.21 19.83 9.61
N ILE A 71 9.46 19.77 8.31
CA ILE A 71 10.72 19.26 7.76
C ILE A 71 11.90 20.13 8.21
N GLN A 72 11.74 21.46 8.21
CA GLN A 72 12.74 22.39 8.73
C GLN A 72 12.96 22.19 10.23
N THR A 73 11.88 22.03 11.00
CA THR A 73 11.94 21.76 12.44
C THR A 73 12.74 20.49 12.73
N LEU A 74 12.41 19.38 12.07
CA LEU A 74 13.08 18.09 12.24
C LEU A 74 14.56 18.12 11.79
N ALA A 75 14.90 18.97 10.82
CA ALA A 75 16.28 19.17 10.38
C ALA A 75 17.12 20.01 11.34
N ALA A 76 16.49 20.84 12.19
CA ALA A 76 17.17 21.70 13.15
C ALA A 76 17.46 21.02 14.50
N ILE A 77 16.85 19.87 14.79
CA ILE A 77 17.05 19.15 16.04
C ILE A 77 18.47 18.59 16.11
N ASP A 78 19.22 19.00 17.13
CA ASP A 78 20.50 18.40 17.47
C ASP A 78 20.28 17.01 18.13
N PRO A 79 20.70 15.91 17.50
CA PRO A 79 20.57 14.56 18.07
C PRO A 79 21.33 14.36 19.39
N GLN A 80 22.33 15.21 19.69
CA GLN A 80 23.16 15.16 20.89
C GLN A 80 22.52 15.91 22.08
N ALA A 81 21.57 16.80 21.83
CA ALA A 81 20.92 17.59 22.86
C ALA A 81 19.93 16.75 23.70
N PRO A 82 19.68 17.12 24.98
CA PRO A 82 18.64 16.48 25.80
C PRO A 82 17.27 16.53 25.13
N VAL A 83 16.52 15.43 25.21
CA VAL A 83 15.15 15.36 24.67
C VAL A 83 14.14 16.00 25.61
N ASP A 84 13.21 16.76 25.05
CA ASP A 84 11.97 17.14 25.72
C ASP A 84 10.89 16.13 25.32
N ALA A 85 10.39 15.36 26.30
CA ALA A 85 9.42 14.30 26.05
C ALA A 85 8.06 14.82 25.55
N ALA A 86 7.61 15.99 26.02
CA ALA A 86 6.35 16.58 25.58
C ALA A 86 6.48 17.08 24.13
N TYR A 87 7.62 17.71 23.82
CA TYR A 87 7.88 18.19 22.46
C TYR A 87 8.09 17.04 21.47
N LEU A 88 8.75 15.95 21.88
CA LEU A 88 8.87 14.74 21.06
C LEU A 88 7.50 14.16 20.69
N LEU A 89 6.57 14.11 21.64
CA LEU A 89 5.21 13.64 21.39
C LEU A 89 4.46 14.55 20.41
N GLU A 90 4.55 15.87 20.60
CA GLU A 90 3.96 16.85 19.68
C GLU A 90 4.49 16.66 18.25
N LEU A 91 5.81 16.56 18.08
CA LEU A 91 6.43 16.35 16.77
C LEU A 91 6.06 15.01 16.15
N GLN A 92 5.87 13.96 16.95
CA GLN A 92 5.40 12.67 16.47
C GLN A 92 3.97 12.76 15.93
N GLN A 93 3.08 13.47 16.61
CA GLN A 93 1.71 13.70 16.13
C GLN A 93 1.70 14.51 14.83
N ARG A 94 2.54 15.56 14.74
CA ARG A 94 2.72 16.34 13.50
C ARG A 94 3.29 15.49 12.37
N TRP A 95 4.22 14.57 12.67
CA TRP A 95 4.73 13.61 11.70
C TRP A 95 3.63 12.66 11.19
N ALA A 96 2.82 12.11 12.08
CA ALA A 96 1.68 11.26 11.71
C ALA A 96 0.66 12.00 10.82
N ALA A 97 0.35 13.26 11.13
CA ALA A 97 -0.51 14.11 10.30
C ALA A 97 0.09 14.35 8.90
N PHE A 98 1.39 14.67 8.81
CA PHE A 98 2.09 14.82 7.54
C PHE A 98 2.03 13.56 6.67
N LEU A 99 2.22 12.38 7.27
CA LEU A 99 2.08 11.11 6.56
C LEU A 99 0.64 10.94 6.01
N ALA A 100 -0.37 11.31 6.81
CA ALA A 100 -1.77 11.19 6.43
C ALA A 100 -2.11 12.12 5.25
N ASP A 101 -1.64 13.38 5.31
CA ASP A 101 -1.81 14.36 4.24
C ASP A 101 -1.09 13.92 2.95
N SER A 102 0.10 13.34 3.09
CA SER A 102 0.86 12.78 1.97
C SER A 102 0.12 11.66 1.24
N ARG A 103 -0.63 10.84 1.97
CA ARG A 103 -1.41 9.71 1.41
C ARG A 103 -2.66 10.18 0.66
N LEU A 104 -3.26 11.31 1.03
CA LEU A 104 -4.54 11.75 0.48
C LEU A 104 -4.37 12.52 -0.85
N PRO A 105 -5.44 12.64 -1.66
CA PRO A 105 -5.46 13.56 -2.78
C PRO A 105 -5.22 15.00 -2.28
N PRO A 106 -4.44 15.82 -2.99
CA PRO A 106 -3.97 15.62 -4.37
C PRO A 106 -2.64 14.85 -4.51
N TYR A 107 -2.01 14.39 -3.42
CA TYR A 107 -0.64 13.87 -3.46
C TYR A 107 -0.54 12.35 -3.68
N GLN A 108 -1.43 11.56 -3.07
CA GLN A 108 -1.52 10.10 -3.25
C GLN A 108 -0.16 9.36 -3.13
N LEU A 109 0.68 9.78 -2.20
CA LEU A 109 1.99 9.18 -1.96
C LEU A 109 1.84 7.87 -1.18
N SER A 110 2.69 6.89 -1.48
CA SER A 110 2.63 5.53 -0.93
C SER A 110 3.74 5.22 0.08
N ARG A 111 4.93 5.82 -0.04
CA ARG A 111 6.04 5.64 0.92
C ARG A 111 5.83 6.53 2.14
N ASN A 112 4.97 6.08 3.05
CA ASN A 112 4.66 6.76 4.30
C ASN A 112 5.08 5.86 5.47
N LEU A 113 6.16 6.24 6.16
CA LEU A 113 6.77 5.44 7.22
C LEU A 113 6.87 6.23 8.53
N PRO A 114 6.65 5.59 9.69
CA PRO A 114 6.18 4.20 9.85
C PRO A 114 4.71 4.04 9.48
N GLY A 115 4.34 2.91 8.87
CA GLY A 115 2.99 2.64 8.39
C GLY A 115 1.93 2.66 9.50
N ARG A 116 2.26 2.18 10.70
CA ARG A 116 1.31 2.20 11.84
C ARG A 116 1.03 3.60 12.37
N PHE A 117 1.83 4.61 12.05
CA PHE A 117 1.54 6.00 12.48
C PHE A 117 0.34 6.59 11.74
N LEU A 118 -0.01 6.05 10.57
CA LEU A 118 -1.20 6.45 9.81
C LEU A 118 -2.52 5.91 10.38
N LEU A 119 -2.44 5.01 11.34
CA LEU A 119 -3.54 4.18 11.78
C LEU A 119 -3.62 4.22 13.30
N ASN A 120 -4.60 4.96 13.82
CA ASN A 120 -5.00 4.87 15.22
C ASN A 120 -5.79 3.57 15.41
N GLY A 121 -5.09 2.43 15.36
CA GLY A 121 -5.65 1.10 15.58
C GLY A 121 -6.00 0.87 17.05
N ALA A 122 -6.72 -0.22 17.35
CA ALA A 122 -7.06 -0.57 18.73
C ALA A 122 -5.85 -1.11 19.52
N HIS A 123 -4.80 -1.54 18.82
CA HIS A 123 -3.69 -2.30 19.39
C HIS A 123 -2.34 -1.58 19.40
N TYR A 124 -2.21 -0.43 18.72
CA TYR A 124 -0.96 0.34 18.71
C TYR A 124 -1.24 1.82 18.93
N HIS A 125 -0.56 2.38 19.94
CA HIS A 125 -0.59 3.80 20.27
C HIS A 125 0.82 4.35 20.15
N SER A 126 1.08 5.11 19.08
CA SER A 126 2.41 5.71 18.85
C SER A 126 2.85 6.65 19.97
N GLU A 127 1.89 7.14 20.76
CA GLU A 127 2.09 8.04 21.89
C GLU A 127 2.87 7.40 23.05
N HIS A 128 2.87 6.07 23.18
CA HIS A 128 3.57 5.39 24.28
C HIS A 128 5.09 5.36 24.08
N GLN A 129 5.56 5.29 22.84
CA GLN A 129 6.98 5.25 22.47
C GLN A 129 7.21 6.09 21.20
N PRO A 130 7.04 7.43 21.30
CA PRO A 130 7.11 8.30 20.13
C PRO A 130 8.53 8.37 19.58
N PHE A 131 8.67 8.38 18.27
CA PHE A 131 9.91 8.72 17.60
C PHE A 131 9.60 9.48 16.32
N ILE A 132 10.59 10.25 15.86
CA ILE A 132 10.56 11.06 14.65
C ILE A 132 11.83 10.81 13.85
N PRO A 133 11.88 11.09 12.54
CA PRO A 133 13.14 11.10 11.82
C PRO A 133 13.97 12.33 12.22
N LEU A 134 15.26 12.13 12.54
CA LEU A 134 16.20 13.20 12.84
C LEU A 134 17.08 13.47 11.62
N PHE A 135 16.72 14.46 10.81
CA PHE A 135 17.36 14.69 9.52
C PHE A 135 18.81 15.19 9.63
N ALA A 136 19.19 15.78 10.76
CA ALA A 136 20.57 16.19 11.05
C ALA A 136 21.57 15.01 11.12
N LEU A 137 21.09 13.78 11.34
CA LEU A 137 21.95 12.58 11.33
C LEU A 137 22.59 12.34 9.96
N ASN A 138 21.93 12.78 8.88
CA ASN A 138 22.45 12.64 7.52
C ASN A 138 23.55 13.63 7.19
N LEU A 139 23.68 14.69 8.00
CA LEU A 139 24.71 15.71 7.89
C LEU A 139 25.99 15.31 8.65
N SER A 140 25.94 14.22 9.43
CA SER A 140 27.05 13.75 10.27
C SER A 140 27.86 12.69 9.52
N SER A 141 28.74 13.13 8.62
CA SER A 141 29.60 12.26 7.80
C SER A 141 30.77 11.70 8.63
N GLY A 142 30.57 10.57 9.30
CA GLY A 142 31.66 9.87 10.01
C GLY A 142 31.28 8.42 10.27
N GLY A 143 31.83 7.50 9.47
CA GLY A 143 31.50 6.08 9.45
C GLY A 143 31.62 5.40 10.82
N GLY A 144 30.49 5.27 11.50
CA GLY A 144 30.29 4.55 12.76
C GLY A 144 28.87 4.79 13.25
N ALA A 145 28.30 3.84 14.01
CA ALA A 145 27.01 4.06 14.64
C ALA A 145 27.12 5.29 15.58
N PRO A 146 26.28 6.32 15.41
CA PRO A 146 26.39 7.54 16.21
C PRO A 146 26.19 7.21 17.69
N LYS A 147 27.15 7.64 18.51
CA LYS A 147 27.02 7.55 19.96
C LYS A 147 26.27 8.77 20.45
N PHE A 148 25.18 8.54 21.17
CA PHE A 148 24.33 9.57 21.73
C PHE A 148 24.42 9.54 23.27
N PRO A 149 24.50 10.69 23.95
CA PRO A 149 24.32 10.80 25.38
C PRO A 149 22.99 10.15 25.80
N ALA A 150 22.97 9.55 26.99
CA ALA A 150 21.73 9.07 27.57
C ALA A 150 20.71 10.21 27.64
N HIS A 151 19.45 9.92 27.32
CA HIS A 151 18.36 10.88 27.29
C HIS A 151 18.49 12.02 26.24
N SER A 152 19.37 11.89 25.24
CA SER A 152 19.36 12.79 24.10
C SER A 152 18.26 12.44 23.09
N TRP A 153 17.95 13.37 22.16
CA TRP A 153 17.04 13.12 21.04
C TRP A 153 17.41 11.86 20.26
N GLY A 154 18.69 11.73 19.89
CA GLY A 154 19.20 10.58 19.15
C GLY A 154 19.05 9.28 19.92
N ALA A 155 19.38 9.27 21.22
CA ALA A 155 19.27 8.07 22.05
C ALA A 155 17.82 7.60 22.21
N VAL A 156 16.91 8.51 22.55
CA VAL A 156 15.50 8.17 22.81
C VAL A 156 14.77 7.78 21.52
N CYS A 157 14.96 8.51 20.42
CA CYS A 157 14.34 8.14 19.16
C CYS A 157 14.89 6.82 18.60
N THR A 158 16.19 6.54 18.76
CA THR A 158 16.77 5.24 18.38
C THR A 158 16.13 4.11 19.18
N GLN A 159 16.03 4.26 20.50
CA GLN A 159 15.43 3.26 21.38
C GLN A 159 13.96 2.98 21.00
N ASN A 160 13.18 4.03 20.81
CA ASN A 160 11.76 3.92 20.46
C ASN A 160 11.55 3.34 19.06
N TYR A 161 12.39 3.70 18.09
CA TYR A 161 12.41 3.09 16.77
C TYR A 161 12.70 1.58 16.81
N LEU A 162 13.72 1.17 17.58
CA LEU A 162 14.07 -0.25 17.73
C LEU A 162 12.95 -1.03 18.42
N ALA A 163 12.34 -0.46 19.46
CA ALA A 163 11.18 -1.05 20.13
C ALA A 163 10.01 -1.23 19.15
N TYR A 164 9.69 -0.22 18.35
CA TYR A 164 8.70 -0.32 17.28
C TYR A 164 9.04 -1.44 16.28
N ARG A 165 10.26 -1.45 15.75
CA ARG A 165 10.68 -2.42 14.75
C ARG A 165 10.59 -3.85 15.31
N ASP A 166 11.09 -4.07 16.51
CA ASP A 166 11.29 -5.40 17.07
C ASP A 166 10.04 -5.96 17.77
N HIS A 167 9.17 -5.09 18.33
CA HIS A 167 7.98 -5.50 19.07
C HIS A 167 6.65 -5.25 18.33
N GLU A 168 6.62 -4.36 17.32
CA GLU A 168 5.40 -4.07 16.55
C GLU A 168 5.48 -4.56 15.11
N ALA A 169 6.47 -4.09 14.35
CA ALA A 169 6.61 -4.41 12.92
C ALA A 169 6.98 -5.89 12.72
N LYS A 170 8.10 -6.35 13.30
CA LYS A 170 8.61 -7.71 13.11
C LYS A 170 7.63 -8.81 13.56
N PRO A 171 6.92 -8.69 14.70
CA PRO A 171 5.99 -9.73 15.12
C PRO A 171 4.77 -9.85 14.22
N PHE A 172 4.31 -8.74 13.60
CA PHE A 172 3.23 -8.80 12.60
C PHE A 172 3.64 -9.70 11.43
N PHE A 173 4.80 -9.46 10.81
CA PHE A 173 5.26 -10.30 9.71
C PHE A 173 5.48 -11.75 10.15
N SER A 174 6.06 -11.94 11.34
CA SER A 174 6.37 -13.28 11.83
C SER A 174 5.14 -14.12 12.13
N ARG A 175 4.06 -13.52 12.65
CA ARG A 175 2.83 -14.24 13.00
C ARG A 175 1.94 -14.50 11.79
N HIS A 176 1.83 -13.53 10.89
CA HIS A 176 0.82 -13.56 9.83
C HIS A 176 1.36 -14.13 8.52
N PHE A 177 2.59 -13.80 8.10
CA PHE A 177 3.08 -14.22 6.77
C PHE A 177 3.48 -15.70 6.69
N GLN A 178 3.81 -16.32 7.82
CA GLN A 178 4.17 -17.75 7.84
C GLN A 178 3.01 -18.67 7.47
N SER A 179 1.76 -18.22 7.60
CA SER A 179 0.56 -19.02 7.35
C SER A 179 -0.12 -18.74 6.01
N LEU A 180 0.28 -17.68 5.29
CA LEU A 180 -0.38 -17.29 4.04
C LEU A 180 0.03 -18.22 2.88
N ASP A 181 -0.96 -18.77 2.19
CA ASP A 181 -0.76 -19.55 0.96
C ASP A 181 -0.73 -18.65 -0.29
N ALA A 182 -1.45 -17.52 -0.23
CA ALA A 182 -1.54 -16.53 -1.30
C ALA A 182 -1.70 -15.12 -0.74
N GLN A 183 -1.30 -14.12 -1.53
CA GLN A 183 -1.38 -12.71 -1.19
C GLN A 183 -2.11 -11.93 -2.29
N VAL A 184 -2.99 -11.01 -1.90
CA VAL A 184 -3.57 -10.01 -2.80
C VAL A 184 -3.10 -8.63 -2.36
N ILE A 185 -2.52 -7.86 -3.28
CA ILE A 185 -2.06 -6.49 -3.07
C ILE A 185 -2.93 -5.58 -3.93
N LEU A 186 -3.76 -4.75 -3.29
CA LEU A 186 -4.63 -3.80 -3.98
C LEU A 186 -3.90 -2.48 -4.21
N ILE A 187 -3.94 -1.96 -5.44
CA ILE A 187 -3.32 -0.67 -5.79
C ILE A 187 -4.34 0.26 -6.44
N ASP A 188 -4.24 1.55 -6.15
CA ASP A 188 -5.03 2.62 -6.78
C ASP A 188 -4.22 3.31 -7.88
N LEU A 189 -3.99 2.57 -8.98
CA LEU A 189 -3.19 3.06 -10.09
C LEU A 189 -3.82 4.30 -10.75
N LEU A 190 -5.15 4.35 -10.84
CA LEU A 190 -5.87 5.51 -11.37
C LEU A 190 -5.65 6.74 -10.50
N GLY A 191 -5.80 6.61 -9.18
CA GLY A 191 -5.54 7.71 -8.24
C GLY A 191 -4.10 8.21 -8.33
N ALA A 192 -3.11 7.32 -8.46
CA ALA A 192 -1.71 7.70 -8.65
C ALA A 192 -1.49 8.41 -10.00
N MET A 193 -2.11 7.95 -11.09
CA MET A 193 -2.06 8.62 -12.40
C MET A 193 -2.69 10.01 -12.35
N THR A 194 -3.79 10.21 -11.62
CA THR A 194 -4.43 11.52 -11.45
C THR A 194 -3.56 12.48 -10.62
N ALA A 195 -2.95 11.99 -9.53
CA ALA A 195 -2.02 12.78 -8.71
C ALA A 195 -0.74 13.17 -9.48
N GLY A 196 -0.29 12.30 -10.39
CA GLY A 196 0.76 12.57 -11.37
C GLY A 196 2.06 11.81 -11.12
N SER A 197 3.12 12.24 -11.82
CA SER A 197 4.39 11.50 -11.91
C SER A 197 5.03 11.17 -10.55
N ALA A 198 4.98 12.10 -9.59
CA ALA A 198 5.53 11.88 -8.26
C ALA A 198 4.82 10.72 -7.54
N ALA A 199 3.49 10.69 -7.55
CA ALA A 199 2.70 9.62 -6.95
C ALA A 199 2.95 8.27 -7.62
N LEU A 200 3.02 8.23 -8.97
CA LEU A 200 3.33 7.01 -9.72
C LEU A 200 4.71 6.44 -9.38
N LYS A 201 5.74 7.29 -9.29
CA LYS A 201 7.10 6.86 -8.92
C LYS A 201 7.14 6.38 -7.47
N ASP A 202 6.46 7.09 -6.58
CA ASP A 202 6.41 6.79 -5.16
C ASP A 202 5.69 5.46 -4.89
N MET A 203 4.57 5.21 -5.56
CA MET A 203 3.85 3.94 -5.51
C MET A 203 4.68 2.79 -6.06
N ARG A 204 5.44 3.00 -7.16
CA ARG A 204 6.28 1.93 -7.74
C ARG A 204 7.36 1.53 -6.75
N ALA A 205 8.05 2.51 -6.17
CA ALA A 205 9.09 2.27 -5.19
C ALA A 205 8.54 1.59 -3.91
N ALA A 206 7.34 1.99 -3.45
CA ALA A 206 6.68 1.32 -2.32
C ALA A 206 6.36 -0.15 -2.64
N LEU A 207 5.79 -0.43 -3.82
CA LEU A 207 5.49 -1.79 -4.26
C LEU A 207 6.74 -2.64 -4.43
N GLU A 208 7.81 -2.09 -4.99
CA GLU A 208 9.10 -2.78 -5.10
C GLU A 208 9.64 -3.16 -3.72
N GLY A 209 9.57 -2.26 -2.73
CA GLY A 209 9.99 -2.56 -1.36
C GLY A 209 9.11 -3.64 -0.67
N VAL A 210 7.79 -3.60 -0.89
CA VAL A 210 6.87 -4.63 -0.36
C VAL A 210 7.10 -5.98 -1.03
N LEU A 211 7.44 -5.99 -2.32
CA LEU A 211 7.66 -7.19 -3.11
C LEU A 211 9.08 -7.75 -2.96
N GLN A 212 10.03 -6.94 -2.49
CA GLN A 212 11.45 -7.31 -2.37
C GLN A 212 11.65 -8.61 -1.58
N PRO A 213 10.97 -8.87 -0.44
CA PRO A 213 11.25 -10.08 0.32
C PRO A 213 10.84 -11.40 -0.35
N PHE A 214 9.96 -11.35 -1.35
CA PHE A 214 9.64 -12.50 -2.17
C PHE A 214 10.80 -12.88 -3.12
N THR A 215 11.70 -11.95 -3.42
CA THR A 215 12.91 -12.21 -4.22
C THR A 215 14.05 -12.84 -3.42
N TYR A 216 14.02 -12.78 -2.09
CA TYR A 216 15.13 -13.24 -1.26
C TYR A 216 15.25 -14.77 -1.21
N GLY A 217 16.44 -15.30 -1.49
CA GLY A 217 16.75 -16.72 -1.35
C GLY A 217 16.69 -17.23 0.11
N THR A 218 16.92 -18.54 0.29
CA THR A 218 16.82 -19.25 1.59
C THR A 218 17.81 -18.77 2.65
N ASP A 219 18.90 -18.14 2.23
CA ASP A 219 19.96 -17.66 3.13
C ASP A 219 19.56 -16.37 3.84
N HIS A 220 18.63 -15.59 3.26
CA HIS A 220 18.14 -14.36 3.87
C HIS A 220 17.04 -14.66 4.90
N TRP A 221 17.10 -14.01 6.05
CA TRP A 221 16.14 -14.27 7.13
C TRP A 221 14.71 -13.84 6.79
N LEU A 222 14.54 -12.73 6.05
CA LEU A 222 13.23 -12.35 5.50
C LEU A 222 12.77 -13.38 4.47
N GLY A 223 13.64 -13.83 3.57
CA GLY A 223 13.31 -14.90 2.60
C GLY A 223 12.77 -16.16 3.28
N ARG A 224 13.38 -16.58 4.41
CA ARG A 224 12.88 -17.70 5.24
C ARG A 224 11.49 -17.45 5.84
N LEU A 225 11.14 -16.20 6.12
CA LEU A 225 9.83 -15.82 6.67
C LEU A 225 8.72 -15.93 5.62
N PHE A 226 8.99 -15.53 4.37
CA PHE A 226 7.98 -15.43 3.31
C PHE A 226 7.88 -16.69 2.41
N ARG A 227 8.97 -17.44 2.20
CA ARG A 227 8.98 -18.57 1.22
C ARG A 227 8.38 -19.88 1.72
N ARG A 228 8.04 -20.01 3.00
CA ARG A 228 7.57 -21.31 3.52
C ARG A 228 6.20 -21.71 2.97
N LYS A 229 5.35 -20.77 2.53
CA LYS A 229 3.98 -21.08 2.06
C LYS A 229 3.42 -20.24 0.92
N ILE A 230 3.82 -18.97 0.74
CA ILE A 230 3.19 -18.12 -0.28
C ILE A 230 3.60 -18.59 -1.67
N ARG A 231 2.65 -19.15 -2.42
CA ARG A 231 2.84 -19.63 -3.80
C ARG A 231 2.32 -18.65 -4.84
N ARG A 232 1.34 -17.82 -4.47
CA ARG A 232 0.63 -16.94 -5.41
C ARG A 232 0.54 -15.52 -4.87
N VAL A 233 0.87 -14.55 -5.72
CA VAL A 233 0.75 -13.12 -5.42
C VAL A 233 -0.05 -12.45 -6.53
N ALA A 234 -1.21 -11.88 -6.19
CA ALA A 234 -2.00 -11.08 -7.11
C ALA A 234 -1.79 -9.59 -6.80
N VAL A 235 -1.32 -8.80 -7.78
CA VAL A 235 -1.31 -7.34 -7.68
C VAL A 235 -2.49 -6.79 -8.48
N CYS A 236 -3.44 -6.17 -7.81
CA CYS A 236 -4.72 -5.78 -8.39
C CYS A 236 -4.88 -4.26 -8.47
N ALA A 237 -4.85 -3.71 -9.68
CA ALA A 237 -5.29 -2.35 -9.96
C ALA A 237 -6.81 -2.27 -9.78
N THR A 238 -7.24 -1.51 -8.78
CA THR A 238 -8.65 -1.40 -8.38
C THR A 238 -9.40 -0.32 -9.16
N LYS A 239 -10.72 -0.25 -8.95
CA LYS A 239 -11.62 0.81 -9.48
C LYS A 239 -11.66 0.87 -11.01
N MET A 240 -11.45 -0.26 -11.69
CA MET A 240 -11.52 -0.31 -13.15
C MET A 240 -12.91 0.10 -13.69
N ASP A 241 -13.94 0.02 -12.87
CA ASP A 241 -15.31 0.44 -13.21
C ASP A 241 -15.45 1.96 -13.40
N HIS A 242 -14.45 2.76 -12.99
CA HIS A 242 -14.36 4.19 -13.29
C HIS A 242 -13.94 4.49 -14.75
N LEU A 243 -13.81 3.45 -15.59
CA LEU A 243 -13.39 3.55 -16.99
C LEU A 243 -14.41 2.90 -17.91
N LEU A 244 -14.43 3.35 -19.17
CA LEU A 244 -15.15 2.70 -20.25
C LEU A 244 -14.53 1.33 -20.60
N PRO A 245 -15.26 0.40 -21.26
CA PRO A 245 -14.81 -0.97 -21.51
C PRO A 245 -13.46 -1.12 -22.21
N ASP A 246 -13.13 -0.23 -23.14
CA ASP A 246 -11.85 -0.27 -23.86
C ASP A 246 -10.69 0.15 -22.94
N ASP A 247 -10.89 1.19 -22.13
CA ASP A 247 -9.89 1.65 -21.16
C ASP A 247 -9.75 0.70 -19.96
N GLN A 248 -10.76 -0.11 -19.65
CA GLN A 248 -10.64 -1.21 -18.70
C GLN A 248 -9.61 -2.26 -19.13
N LYS A 249 -9.56 -2.58 -20.43
CA LYS A 249 -8.51 -3.45 -20.99
C LYS A 249 -7.17 -2.73 -20.99
N ARG A 250 -7.17 -1.43 -21.30
CA ARG A 250 -5.95 -0.60 -21.28
C ARG A 250 -5.33 -0.53 -19.89
N LEU A 251 -6.12 -0.38 -18.83
CA LEU A 251 -5.64 -0.36 -17.45
C LEU A 251 -4.93 -1.67 -17.06
N GLN A 252 -5.44 -2.82 -17.52
CA GLN A 252 -4.76 -4.11 -17.35
C GLN A 252 -3.36 -4.08 -17.96
N SER A 253 -3.25 -3.72 -19.25
CA SER A 253 -1.97 -3.66 -19.96
C SER A 253 -1.01 -2.65 -19.35
N LEU A 254 -1.51 -1.50 -18.89
CA LEU A 254 -0.71 -0.49 -18.19
C LEU A 254 -0.17 -1.02 -16.86
N ALA A 255 -1.00 -1.69 -16.06
CA ALA A 255 -0.56 -2.27 -14.79
C ALA A 255 0.50 -3.37 -14.98
N GLU A 256 0.33 -4.23 -16.00
CA GLU A 256 1.32 -5.25 -16.36
C GLU A 256 2.64 -4.62 -16.80
N SER A 257 2.59 -3.63 -17.68
CA SER A 257 3.78 -2.89 -18.13
C SER A 257 4.47 -2.15 -16.99
N TYR A 258 3.69 -1.55 -16.09
CA TYR A 258 4.19 -0.80 -14.92
C TYR A 258 4.97 -1.67 -13.94
N LEU A 259 4.62 -2.96 -13.82
CA LEU A 259 5.26 -3.92 -12.92
C LEU A 259 6.12 -4.96 -13.64
N TYR A 260 6.34 -4.81 -14.96
CA TYR A 260 6.97 -5.83 -15.79
C TYR A 260 8.29 -6.35 -15.22
N ASP A 261 9.23 -5.46 -14.91
CA ASP A 261 10.55 -5.84 -14.38
C ASP A 261 10.45 -6.56 -13.01
N THR A 262 9.46 -6.17 -12.19
CA THR A 262 9.21 -6.80 -10.90
C THR A 262 8.58 -8.19 -11.06
N VAL A 263 7.66 -8.34 -12.02
CA VAL A 263 7.06 -9.64 -12.38
C VAL A 263 8.14 -10.61 -12.85
N GLN A 264 9.02 -10.17 -13.76
CA GLN A 264 10.09 -11.00 -14.33
C GLN A 264 11.07 -11.50 -13.26
N ARG A 265 11.46 -10.63 -12.32
CA ARG A 265 12.32 -11.01 -11.19
C ARG A 265 11.68 -12.05 -10.28
N LEU A 266 10.39 -11.91 -9.99
CA LEU A 266 9.68 -12.81 -9.07
C LEU A 266 9.33 -14.16 -9.68
N ALA A 267 9.04 -14.20 -10.98
CA ALA A 267 8.76 -15.45 -11.69
C ALA A 267 9.92 -16.46 -11.61
N ALA A 268 11.16 -15.99 -11.43
CA ALA A 268 12.34 -16.84 -11.26
C ALA A 268 12.35 -17.61 -9.91
N GLU A 269 11.54 -17.20 -8.93
CA GLU A 269 11.67 -17.63 -7.52
C GLU A 269 10.57 -18.62 -7.07
N SER A 270 9.94 -19.33 -8.01
CA SER A 270 8.83 -20.29 -7.76
C SER A 270 7.56 -19.66 -7.15
N ILE A 271 7.40 -18.34 -7.27
CA ILE A 271 6.17 -17.62 -6.89
C ILE A 271 5.43 -17.24 -8.17
N GLU A 272 4.18 -17.66 -8.29
CA GLU A 272 3.31 -17.21 -9.37
C GLU A 272 2.81 -15.80 -9.04
N LEU A 273 3.26 -14.81 -9.82
CA LEU A 273 2.74 -13.45 -9.72
C LEU A 273 1.79 -13.15 -10.87
N LYS A 274 0.63 -12.58 -10.55
CA LYS A 274 -0.36 -12.13 -11.53
C LYS A 274 -0.75 -10.68 -11.29
N VAL A 275 -0.68 -9.87 -12.34
CA VAL A 275 -1.20 -8.50 -12.30
C VAL A 275 -2.61 -8.48 -12.90
N MET A 276 -3.55 -7.79 -12.27
CA MET A 276 -4.95 -7.74 -12.69
C MET A 276 -5.56 -6.35 -12.49
N ALA A 277 -6.41 -5.89 -13.41
CA ALA A 277 -7.36 -4.81 -13.17
C ALA A 277 -8.69 -5.43 -12.72
N ILE A 278 -9.24 -4.96 -11.60
CA ILE A 278 -10.48 -5.47 -11.01
C ILE A 278 -11.40 -4.35 -10.51
N ALA A 279 -12.67 -4.68 -10.31
CA ALA A 279 -13.59 -3.88 -9.48
C ALA A 279 -14.32 -4.82 -8.53
N ALA A 280 -14.09 -4.70 -7.22
CA ALA A 280 -14.79 -5.53 -6.23
C ALA A 280 -16.28 -5.20 -6.16
N VAL A 281 -16.62 -3.92 -6.27
CA VAL A 281 -17.98 -3.41 -6.35
C VAL A 281 -18.02 -2.31 -7.40
N GLN A 282 -18.86 -2.45 -8.40
CA GLN A 282 -19.05 -1.47 -9.47
C GLN A 282 -19.93 -0.31 -8.97
N ALA A 283 -19.33 0.88 -8.90
CA ALA A 283 -19.98 2.12 -8.49
C ALA A 283 -20.50 2.93 -9.69
N ALA A 284 -19.98 2.69 -10.89
CA ALA A 284 -20.39 3.35 -12.12
C ALA A 284 -21.07 2.41 -13.12
N ARG A 285 -21.98 2.97 -13.94
CA ARG A 285 -22.64 2.29 -15.05
C ARG A 285 -22.46 3.09 -16.34
N ILE A 286 -22.43 2.38 -17.47
CA ILE A 286 -22.32 3.02 -18.79
C ILE A 286 -23.66 3.65 -19.15
N GLN A 287 -23.61 4.90 -19.56
CA GLN A 287 -24.71 5.64 -20.17
C GLN A 287 -24.33 5.91 -21.62
N THR A 288 -25.18 5.55 -22.58
CA THR A 288 -25.01 5.95 -23.98
C THR A 288 -25.91 7.14 -24.26
N GLU A 289 -25.31 8.23 -24.71
CA GLU A 289 -26.00 9.47 -25.01
C GLU A 289 -26.64 9.41 -26.42
N ALA A 290 -27.54 10.36 -26.71
CA ALA A 290 -28.28 10.38 -27.97
C ALA A 290 -27.37 10.55 -29.21
N ASN A 291 -26.19 11.15 -29.03
CA ASN A 291 -25.16 11.31 -30.06
C ASN A 291 -24.30 10.04 -30.25
N GLY A 292 -24.53 8.97 -29.47
CA GLY A 292 -23.75 7.74 -29.50
C GLY A 292 -22.49 7.74 -28.61
N GLU A 293 -22.17 8.85 -27.96
CA GLU A 293 -21.05 8.92 -27.02
C GLU A 293 -21.35 8.13 -25.74
N GLN A 294 -20.30 7.55 -25.15
CA GLN A 294 -20.40 6.80 -23.91
C GLN A 294 -19.85 7.62 -22.75
N SER A 295 -20.65 7.73 -21.70
CA SER A 295 -20.25 8.30 -20.42
C SER A 295 -20.53 7.31 -19.28
N LEU A 296 -20.07 7.64 -18.09
CA LEU A 296 -20.34 6.89 -16.88
C LEU A 296 -21.24 7.69 -15.96
N ILE A 297 -22.23 7.01 -15.36
CA ILE A 297 -23.07 7.55 -14.30
C ILE A 297 -22.81 6.79 -13.00
N GLY A 298 -22.59 7.54 -11.92
CA GLY A 298 -22.43 7.02 -10.57
C GLY A 298 -23.08 7.94 -9.55
N ARG A 299 -22.76 7.75 -8.27
CA ARG A 299 -23.18 8.65 -7.19
C ARG A 299 -21.95 9.26 -6.56
N ASP A 300 -21.91 10.57 -6.38
CA ASP A 300 -20.79 11.23 -5.71
C ASP A 300 -20.69 10.75 -4.25
N LYS A 301 -19.47 10.44 -3.80
CA LYS A 301 -19.21 9.88 -2.46
C LYS A 301 -19.56 10.85 -1.33
N ARG A 302 -19.43 12.16 -1.56
CA ARG A 302 -19.63 13.20 -0.54
C ARG A 302 -21.07 13.67 -0.49
N THR A 303 -21.69 13.91 -1.65
CA THR A 303 -23.05 14.47 -1.73
C THR A 303 -24.13 13.40 -1.87
N GLY A 304 -23.76 12.19 -2.33
CA GLY A 304 -24.70 11.10 -2.62
C GLY A 304 -25.55 11.33 -3.88
N GLN A 305 -25.37 12.45 -4.57
CA GLN A 305 -26.11 12.82 -5.78
C GLN A 305 -25.58 12.09 -7.00
N ALA A 306 -26.43 11.92 -8.03
CA ALA A 306 -26.00 11.35 -9.29
C ALA A 306 -24.97 12.27 -9.96
N VAL A 307 -23.88 11.67 -10.46
CA VAL A 307 -22.84 12.35 -11.23
C VAL A 307 -22.60 11.59 -12.52
N GLN A 308 -22.69 12.30 -13.65
CA GLN A 308 -22.34 11.81 -14.97
C GLN A 308 -20.99 12.41 -15.37
N PHE A 309 -20.08 11.58 -15.87
CA PHE A 309 -18.75 12.02 -16.27
C PHE A 309 -18.21 11.17 -17.41
N THR A 310 -17.34 11.77 -18.22
CA THR A 310 -16.55 11.07 -19.23
C THR A 310 -15.17 10.83 -18.66
N PRO A 311 -14.73 9.56 -18.50
CA PRO A 311 -13.40 9.26 -17.97
C PRO A 311 -12.29 9.87 -18.84
N PRO A 312 -11.17 10.30 -18.25
CA PRO A 312 -10.03 10.76 -19.03
C PRO A 312 -9.45 9.59 -19.84
N ALA A 313 -8.99 9.88 -21.05
CA ALA A 313 -8.32 8.89 -21.88
C ALA A 313 -7.04 8.39 -21.21
N LEU A 314 -6.86 7.07 -21.21
CA LEU A 314 -5.64 6.44 -20.70
C LEU A 314 -4.58 6.31 -21.82
N PRO A 315 -3.28 6.43 -21.51
CA PRO A 315 -2.22 6.28 -22.51
C PRO A 315 -2.16 4.84 -23.03
N GLN A 316 -1.69 4.66 -24.26
CA GLN A 316 -1.60 3.32 -24.85
C GLN A 316 -0.57 2.42 -24.16
N THR A 317 0.53 3.01 -23.69
CA THR A 317 1.62 2.34 -22.98
C THR A 317 2.04 3.17 -21.78
N MET A 318 2.62 2.51 -20.77
CA MET A 318 3.14 3.18 -19.60
C MET A 318 4.47 3.87 -19.98
N PRO A 319 4.60 5.22 -19.86
CA PRO A 319 5.87 5.87 -20.17
C PRO A 319 6.98 5.39 -19.24
N HIS A 320 8.16 5.06 -19.77
CA HIS A 320 9.28 4.53 -18.98
C HIS A 320 9.70 5.46 -17.82
N ASN A 321 9.66 6.77 -18.04
CA ASN A 321 9.98 7.79 -17.04
C ASN A 321 8.84 8.07 -16.04
N LEU A 322 7.69 7.40 -16.21
CA LEU A 322 6.44 7.62 -15.46
C LEU A 322 6.00 9.09 -15.44
N ASN A 323 6.35 9.88 -16.45
CA ASN A 323 5.86 11.25 -16.58
C ASN A 323 4.44 11.22 -17.18
N LEU A 324 3.45 10.96 -16.32
CA LEU A 324 2.05 10.88 -16.68
C LEU A 324 1.21 11.63 -15.64
N LYS A 325 0.21 12.37 -16.11
CA LYS A 325 -0.89 12.87 -15.32
C LYS A 325 -2.18 12.77 -16.14
N ILE A 326 -3.17 12.06 -15.63
CA ILE A 326 -4.51 11.98 -16.27
C ILE A 326 -5.45 12.99 -15.62
N GLY A 327 -6.61 13.21 -16.24
CA GLY A 327 -7.66 14.06 -15.67
C GLY A 327 -8.21 13.52 -14.34
N ASP A 328 -8.93 14.39 -13.62
CA ASP A 328 -9.56 14.00 -12.37
C ASP A 328 -10.71 13.00 -12.59
N LEU A 329 -10.85 12.07 -11.65
CA LEU A 329 -11.95 11.13 -11.59
C LEU A 329 -12.78 11.41 -10.33
N PRO A 330 -14.12 11.39 -10.42
CA PRO A 330 -14.96 11.57 -9.24
C PRO A 330 -14.78 10.41 -8.26
N GLN A 331 -14.87 10.70 -6.97
CA GLN A 331 -14.99 9.66 -5.96
C GLN A 331 -16.45 9.21 -5.89
N LEU A 332 -16.70 7.94 -6.20
CA LEU A 332 -18.05 7.40 -6.24
C LEU A 332 -18.42 6.67 -4.93
N ALA A 333 -19.68 6.80 -4.52
CA ALA A 333 -20.30 5.97 -3.51
C ALA A 333 -20.65 4.59 -4.09
N PRO A 334 -20.75 3.54 -3.26
CA PRO A 334 -21.30 2.26 -3.70
C PRO A 334 -22.70 2.41 -4.33
N PRO A 335 -23.08 1.52 -5.27
CA PRO A 335 -24.41 1.57 -5.88
C PRO A 335 -25.50 1.36 -4.81
N PRO A 336 -26.71 1.93 -5.00
CA PRO A 336 -27.83 1.67 -4.11
C PRO A 336 -28.28 0.21 -4.21
N GLY A 337 -28.92 -0.30 -3.15
CA GLY A 337 -29.53 -1.63 -3.16
C GLY A 337 -28.55 -2.80 -2.98
N LEU A 338 -27.33 -2.55 -2.49
CA LEU A 338 -26.45 -3.63 -2.05
C LEU A 338 -27.06 -4.36 -0.85
N ASP A 339 -27.21 -5.66 -0.99
CA ASP A 339 -27.76 -6.56 0.01
C ASP A 339 -26.84 -7.77 0.14
N ARG A 340 -26.58 -8.19 1.38
CA ARG A 340 -25.76 -9.38 1.69
C ARG A 340 -26.35 -10.67 1.14
N ALA A 341 -27.67 -10.70 0.88
CA ALA A 341 -28.34 -11.85 0.25
C ALA A 341 -28.05 -11.98 -1.25
N HIS A 342 -27.49 -10.95 -1.89
CA HIS A 342 -27.27 -10.90 -3.34
C HIS A 342 -25.79 -10.71 -3.68
N PRO A 343 -25.32 -11.28 -4.81
CA PRO A 343 -23.96 -11.06 -5.25
C PRO A 343 -23.76 -9.58 -5.59
N PHE A 344 -22.67 -9.00 -5.08
CA PHE A 344 -22.31 -7.63 -5.44
C PHE A 344 -21.86 -7.59 -6.91
N PRO A 345 -22.15 -6.49 -7.64
CA PRO A 345 -21.74 -6.35 -9.03
C PRO A 345 -20.23 -6.12 -9.08
N GLY A 346 -19.44 -7.18 -9.25
CA GLY A 346 -17.99 -7.12 -9.37
C GLY A 346 -17.52 -7.35 -10.82
N ARG A 347 -16.28 -6.95 -11.13
CA ARG A 347 -15.59 -7.31 -12.38
C ARG A 347 -14.29 -8.04 -12.09
N ARG A 348 -14.12 -9.20 -12.75
CA ARG A 348 -12.93 -10.06 -12.72
C ARG A 348 -12.58 -10.66 -11.34
N ILE A 349 -13.53 -10.64 -10.41
CA ILE A 349 -13.39 -11.27 -9.09
C ILE A 349 -13.37 -12.79 -9.21
N ASP A 350 -14.14 -13.34 -10.14
CA ASP A 350 -14.10 -14.73 -10.58
C ASP A 350 -12.69 -15.14 -11.06
N GLN A 351 -12.06 -14.32 -11.90
CA GLN A 351 -10.71 -14.59 -12.42
C GLN A 351 -9.64 -14.50 -11.33
N LEU A 352 -9.80 -13.58 -10.38
CA LEU A 352 -8.92 -13.46 -9.21
C LEU A 352 -9.04 -14.71 -8.33
N LEU A 353 -10.26 -15.14 -8.00
CA LEU A 353 -10.51 -16.35 -7.22
C LEU A 353 -9.97 -17.60 -7.93
N ALA A 354 -10.18 -17.71 -9.24
CA ALA A 354 -9.65 -18.82 -10.04
C ALA A 354 -8.11 -18.90 -9.98
N PHE A 355 -7.42 -17.75 -9.99
CA PHE A 355 -5.98 -17.70 -9.83
C PHE A 355 -5.55 -18.11 -8.41
N LEU A 356 -6.16 -17.53 -7.38
CA LEU A 356 -5.77 -17.79 -5.98
C LEU A 356 -6.03 -19.23 -5.56
N LEU A 357 -7.14 -19.80 -6.00
CA LEU A 357 -7.63 -21.14 -5.60
C LEU A 357 -7.25 -22.27 -6.56
N ALA A 358 -6.43 -21.98 -7.58
CA ALA A 358 -5.88 -23.01 -8.46
C ALA A 358 -5.17 -24.10 -7.63
N ASP A 359 -5.26 -25.35 -8.05
CA ASP A 359 -4.59 -26.45 -7.33
C ASP A 359 -3.06 -26.38 -7.47
#